data_AF-A0A2R6CWG4-F1
#
_entry.id   AF-A0A2R6CWG4-F1
#
_cell.length_a   1.000
_cell.length_b   1.000
_cell.length_c   1.000
_cell.angle_alpha   90.00
_cell.angle_beta   90.00
_cell.angle_gamma   90.00
#
_symmetry.space_group_name_H-M   'P 1'
#
loop_
_entity.id
_entity.type
_entity.pdbx_description
1 polymer ?
#
loop_
_entity_poly.entity_id
_entity_poly.type
_entity_poly.pdbx_seq_one_letter_code
_entity_poly.pdbx_strand_id
1 'polypeptide(L)' 'MSLKVIREGEDRYSLWSTRADGLLLEDVPERRLHEWADHAPDGSTVPDVEELVAAADERARKNTGPRSYVEAREWLSGE' A
#
# COMPACT_ATOMS: atom_id res chain seq x y z
N MET A 1 -8.70 -5.18 9.90
CA MET A 1 -7.86 -5.64 8.77
C MET A 1 -6.75 -4.62 8.62
N SER A 2 -5.48 -5.01 8.58
CA SER A 2 -4.37 -4.03 8.45
C SER A 2 -3.93 -4.01 7.00
N LEU A 3 -4.34 -2.94 6.29
CA LEU A 3 -3.91 -2.68 4.92
C LEU A 3 -2.70 -1.76 4.92
N LYS A 4 -1.82 -1.97 3.95
CA LYS A 4 -0.64 -1.13 3.69
C LYS A 4 -0.61 -0.78 2.21
N VAL A 5 -0.38 0.49 1.91
CA VAL A 5 -0.10 0.96 0.55
C VAL A 5 1.37 1.32 0.45
N ILE A 6 2.00 0.86 -0.61
CA ILE A 6 3.40 1.14 -0.96
C ILE A 6 3.41 1.85 -2.31
N ARG A 7 4.09 2.98 -2.42
CA ARG A 7 4.27 3.66 -3.70
C ARG A 7 5.44 3.06 -4.46
N GLU A 8 5.19 2.44 -5.61
CA GLU A 8 6.18 1.76 -6.44
C GLU A 8 6.81 2.71 -7.48
N GLY A 9 6.11 3.78 -7.87
CA GLY A 9 6.56 4.70 -8.91
C GLY A 9 5.76 6.00 -8.97
N GLU A 10 5.88 6.73 -10.07
CA GLU A 10 5.04 7.89 -10.34
C GLU A 10 3.60 7.41 -10.58
N ASP A 11 2.67 7.76 -9.68
CA ASP A 11 1.28 7.31 -9.73
C ASP A 11 1.08 5.78 -9.69
N ARG A 12 2.03 5.02 -9.12
CA ARG A 12 1.92 3.55 -9.00
C ARG A 12 1.98 3.12 -7.55
N TYR A 13 1.03 2.28 -7.17
CA TYR A 13 0.83 1.83 -5.81
C TYR A 13 0.56 0.33 -5.73
N SER A 14 1.03 -0.28 -4.65
CA SER A 14 0.73 -1.66 -4.28
C SER A 14 -0.02 -1.68 -2.95
N LEU A 15 -1.19 -2.32 -2.92
CA LEU A 15 -2.01 -2.54 -1.73
C LEU A 15 -1.80 -3.96 -1.23
N TRP A 16 -1.37 -4.07 0.03
CA TRP A 16 -1.11 -5.32 0.72
C TRP A 16 -1.98 -5.45 1.97
N SER A 17 -2.57 -6.62 2.20
CA SER A 17 -3.27 -6.97 3.43
C SER A 17 -2.48 -7.99 4.24
N THR A 18 -2.23 -7.74 5.52
CA THR A 18 -1.52 -8.71 6.39
C THR A 18 -2.40 -9.84 6.92
N ARG A 19 -3.73 -9.74 6.73
CA ARG A 19 -4.71 -10.72 7.27
C ARG A 19 -5.52 -11.44 6.20
N ALA A 20 -5.50 -10.97 4.96
CA ALA A 20 -6.13 -11.66 3.84
C ALA A 20 -5.02 -12.24 2.97
N ASP A 21 -4.82 -13.56 3.10
CA ASP A 21 -4.02 -14.34 2.17
C ASP A 21 -4.67 -14.18 0.78
N GLY A 22 -4.05 -13.40 -0.10
CA GLY A 22 -4.50 -13.23 -1.49
C GLY A 22 -5.10 -11.88 -1.90
N LEU A 23 -5.18 -10.87 -1.02
CA LEU A 23 -5.56 -9.51 -1.46
C LEU A 23 -4.31 -8.67 -1.77
N LEU A 24 -3.90 -8.71 -3.03
CA LEU A 24 -2.74 -8.01 -3.58
C LEU A 24 -3.19 -7.22 -4.81
N LEU A 25 -3.22 -5.89 -4.71
CA LEU A 25 -3.11 -5.06 -5.91
C LEU A 25 -1.65 -4.64 -5.98
N GLU A 26 -0.99 -4.89 -7.10
CA GLU A 26 0.41 -4.56 -7.29
C GLU A 26 0.56 -3.69 -8.53
N ASP A 27 1.40 -2.66 -8.43
CA ASP A 27 1.69 -1.73 -9.53
C ASP A 27 0.40 -1.21 -10.22
N VAL A 28 -0.56 -0.75 -9.42
CA VAL A 28 -1.82 -0.19 -9.91
C VAL A 28 -1.85 1.32 -9.73
N PRO A 29 -2.57 2.08 -10.58
CA PRO A 29 -2.78 3.50 -10.34
C PRO A 29 -3.70 3.73 -9.13
N GLU A 30 -3.66 4.94 -8.55
CA GLU A 30 -4.51 5.35 -7.42
C GLU A 30 -5.99 5.02 -7.67
N ARG A 31 -6.48 5.30 -8.88
CA ARG A 31 -7.86 5.00 -9.29
C ARG A 31 -8.26 3.53 -9.05
N ARG A 32 -7.35 2.58 -9.26
CA ARG A 32 -7.65 1.15 -9.03
C ARG A 32 -7.80 0.82 -7.55
N LEU A 33 -7.12 1.55 -6.67
CA LEU A 33 -7.29 1.41 -5.22
C LEU A 33 -8.69 1.89 -4.80
N HIS A 34 -9.17 2.99 -5.39
CA HIS A 34 -10.53 3.49 -5.17
C HIS A 34 -11.58 2.51 -5.70
N GLU A 35 -11.41 1.98 -6.91
CA GLU A 35 -12.31 0.95 -7.46
C GLU A 35 -12.37 -0.28 -6.56
N TRP A 36 -11.23 -0.71 -6.01
CA TRP A 36 -11.20 -1.81 -5.06
C TRP A 36 -11.95 -1.51 -3.76
N ALA A 37 -11.78 -0.31 -3.21
CA ALA A 37 -12.47 0.12 -1.99
C ALA A 37 -13.99 0.19 -2.19
N ASP A 38 -14.44 0.66 -3.36
CA ASP A 38 -15.85 0.73 -3.75
C ASP A 38 -16.49 -0.66 -3.93
N HIS A 39 -15.70 -1.62 -4.44
CA HIS A 39 -16.13 -3.01 -4.63
C HIS A 39 -15.99 -3.90 -3.38
N ALA A 40 -15.56 -3.35 -2.24
CA ALA A 40 -15.44 -4.12 -1.03
C ALA A 40 -16.83 -4.56 -0.51
N PRO A 41 -16.98 -5.80 -0.02
CA PRO A 41 -18.27 -6.28 0.45
C PRO A 41 -18.75 -5.48 1.67
N ASP A 42 -20.05 -5.20 1.69
CA ASP A 42 -20.74 -4.46 2.75
C ASP A 42 -20.41 -5.04 4.14
N GLY A 43 -20.04 -4.18 5.08
CA GLY A 43 -19.55 -4.58 6.41
C GLY A 43 -18.05 -4.87 6.51
N SER A 44 -17.30 -4.79 5.41
CA SER A 44 -15.84 -4.79 5.44
C SER A 44 -15.31 -3.45 5.96
N THR A 45 -14.40 -3.49 6.93
CA THR A 45 -13.67 -2.28 7.35
C THR A 45 -12.64 -1.94 6.29
N VAL A 46 -13.06 -1.17 5.28
CA VAL A 46 -12.18 -0.59 4.27
C VAL A 46 -11.64 0.74 4.82
N PRO A 47 -10.33 0.87 5.05
CA PRO A 47 -9.74 2.15 5.41
C PRO A 47 -9.77 3.13 4.24
N ASP A 48 -9.69 4.41 4.57
CA ASP A 48 -9.72 5.49 3.59
C ASP A 48 -8.50 5.41 2.64
N VAL A 49 -8.78 5.30 1.33
CA VAL A 49 -7.75 5.14 0.31
C VAL A 49 -6.89 6.40 0.18
N GLU A 50 -7.48 7.58 0.32
CA GLU A 50 -6.75 8.85 0.24
C GLU A 50 -5.75 8.96 1.38
N GLU A 51 -6.15 8.60 2.61
CA GLU A 51 -5.22 8.55 3.75
C GLU A 51 -4.08 7.55 3.56
N LEU A 52 -4.38 6.38 2.99
CA LEU A 52 -3.38 5.35 2.71
C LEU A 52 -2.36 5.82 1.65
N VAL A 53 -2.84 6.45 0.58
CA VAL A 53 -2.02 7.02 -0.49
C VAL A 53 -1.19 8.17 0.04
N ALA A 54 -1.80 9.12 0.78
CA ALA A 54 -1.08 10.23 1.39
C ALA A 54 0.05 9.76 2.33
N ALA A 55 -0.22 8.72 3.13
CA ALA A 55 0.79 8.12 3.99
C ALA A 55 1.89 7.40 3.18
N ALA A 56 1.55 6.75 2.06
CA ALA A 56 2.53 6.13 1.16
C ALA A 56 3.41 7.19 0.47
N ASP A 57 2.81 8.29 0.04
CA ASP A 57 3.47 9.46 -0.55
C ASP A 57 4.43 10.12 0.44
N GLU A 58 3.97 10.34 1.67
CA GLU A 58 4.78 10.91 2.72
C GLU A 58 5.99 10.02 3.04
N ARG A 59 5.78 8.70 3.12
CA ARG A 59 6.88 7.72 3.29
C ARG A 59 7.84 7.77 2.11
N ALA A 60 7.35 7.82 0.88
CA ALA A 60 8.19 7.91 -0.31
C ALA A 60 9.02 9.21 -0.33
N ARG A 61 8.44 10.34 0.09
CA ARG A 61 9.16 11.63 0.20
C ARG A 61 10.21 11.63 1.31
N LYS A 62 9.93 10.97 2.44
CA LYS A 62 10.88 10.82 3.55
C LYS A 62 11.98 9.80 3.25
N ASN A 63 11.76 8.91 2.28
CA ASN A 63 12.68 7.85 1.89
C ASN A 63 13.48 8.26 0.64
N THR A 64 14.47 9.13 0.83
CA THR A 64 15.35 9.69 -0.21
C THR A 64 16.56 8.81 -0.56
N GLY A 65 16.53 7.52 -0.20
CA GLY A 65 17.60 6.55 -0.50
C GLY A 65 17.31 5.70 -1.75
N PRO A 66 18.34 5.19 -2.45
CA PRO A 66 18.15 4.30 -3.59
C PRO A 66 17.47 3.00 -3.16
N ARG A 67 16.32 2.69 -3.77
CA ARG A 67 15.55 1.47 -3.53
C ARG A 67 16.29 0.25 -4.08
N SER A 68 17.15 -0.35 -3.28
CA SER A 68 17.56 -1.75 -3.50
C SER A 68 16.82 -2.64 -2.51
N TYR A 69 16.14 -3.65 -3.04
CA TYR A 69 15.42 -4.70 -2.30
C TYR A 69 16.25 -5.37 -1.19
N VAL A 70 17.58 -5.22 -1.26
CA VAL A 70 18.56 -5.73 -0.28
C VAL A 70 18.47 -5.00 1.08
N GLU A 71 18.10 -3.71 1.12
CA GLU A 71 18.11 -2.91 2.36
C GLU A 71 16.76 -2.93 3.11
N ALA A 72 15.68 -3.43 2.50
CA ALA A 72 14.35 -3.51 3.13
C ALA A 72 14.21 -4.68 4.13
N ARG A 73 15.25 -5.49 4.32
CA ARG A 73 15.22 -6.65 5.22
C ARG A 73 15.15 -6.27 6.70
N GLU A 74 15.63 -5.08 7.04
CA GLU A 74 15.54 -4.52 8.40
C GLU A 74 14.12 -4.02 8.71
N TRP A 75 13.34 -3.62 7.70
CA TRP A 75 11.95 -3.17 7.85
C TRP A 75 10.93 -4.33 7.90
N LEU A 76 11.28 -5.49 7.34
CA LEU A 76 10.45 -6.70 7.37
C LEU A 76 10.71 -7.60 8.59
N SER A 77 11.71 -7.29 9.42
CA SER A 77 12.05 -8.04 10.63
C SER A 77 11.62 -7.35 11.93
N GLY A 78 10.60 -6.49 11.87
CA GLY A 78 10.13 -5.76 13.06
C GLY A 78 9.61 -6.69 14.16
N GLU A 79 10.29 -6.68 15.31
CA GLU A 79 9.66 -6.79 16.63
C GLU A 79 8.75 -5.58 16.90
#